data_AF-A0A1H4ENT4-F1
#
_entry.id   AF-A0A1H4ENT4-F1
#
_cell.length_a   1.000
_cell.length_b   1.000
_cell.length_c   1.000
_cell.angle_alpha   90.00
_cell.angle_beta   90.00
_cell.angle_gamma   90.00
#
_symmetry.space_group_name_H-M   'P 1'
#
loop_
_entity.id
_entity.type
_entity.pdbx_description
1 polymer ?
#
loop_
_entity_poly.entity_id
_entity_poly.type
_entity_poly.pdbx_seq_one_letter_code
_entity_poly.pdbx_strand_id
1 'polypeptide(L)'
;MTFNELVEKVRKLSAKADVSNQDFIAVQINITGKESGVFYVEVKDHKINVEPYEYNDRNCAITMSLTDFNKLIDGKLDPVAAFTVGKLKVDGDVGKAVEFSKLLKQKK
;
A
#
# COMPACT_ATOMS: atom_id res chain seq x y z
N MET A 1 -8.19 -13.27 -7.08
CA MET A 1 -8.55 -12.28 -6.06
C MET A 1 -8.95 -11.03 -6.80
N THR A 2 -10.07 -10.44 -6.40
CA THR A 2 -10.62 -9.21 -6.95
C THR A 2 -10.01 -7.98 -6.31
N PHE A 3 -10.25 -6.81 -6.90
CA PHE A 3 -9.88 -5.53 -6.29
C PHE A 3 -10.48 -5.37 -4.89
N ASN A 4 -11.76 -5.70 -4.72
CA ASN A 4 -12.43 -5.60 -3.42
C ASN A 4 -11.84 -6.57 -2.40
N GLU A 5 -11.54 -7.81 -2.80
CA GLU A 5 -10.87 -8.78 -1.93
C GLU A 5 -9.47 -8.31 -1.51
N LEU A 6 -8.76 -7.61 -2.40
CA LEU A 6 -7.47 -7.01 -2.08
C LEU A 6 -7.60 -5.89 -1.03
N VAL A 7 -8.54 -4.98 -1.20
CA VAL A 7 -8.80 -3.89 -0.24
C VAL A 7 -9.15 -4.45 1.14
N GLU A 8 -10.03 -5.45 1.20
CA GLU A 8 -10.39 -6.13 2.45
C GLU A 8 -9.19 -6.84 3.10
N LYS A 9 -8.31 -7.44 2.30
CA LYS A 9 -7.07 -8.03 2.80
C LYS A 9 -6.14 -6.98 3.39
N VAL A 10 -5.98 -5.83 2.73
CA VAL A 10 -5.16 -4.73 3.24
C VAL A 10 -5.74 -4.20 4.56
N ARG A 11 -7.06 -3.99 4.66
CA ARG A 11 -7.76 -3.62 5.92
C ARG A 11 -7.43 -4.59 7.07
N LYS A 12 -7.44 -5.90 6.81
CA LYS A 12 -7.13 -6.92 7.83
C LYS A 12 -5.66 -6.93 8.25
N LEU A 13 -4.75 -6.66 7.32
CA LEU A 13 -3.32 -6.56 7.62
C LEU A 13 -3.01 -5.31 8.42
N SER A 14 -3.56 -4.17 8.00
CA SER A 14 -3.37 -2.88 8.68
C SER A 14 -3.97 -2.85 10.07
N ALA A 15 -5.09 -3.52 10.32
CA ALA A 15 -5.68 -3.62 11.66
C ALA A 15 -4.75 -4.25 12.72
N LYS A 16 -3.70 -4.97 12.31
CA LYS A 16 -2.69 -5.57 13.20
C LYS A 16 -1.40 -4.77 13.29
N ALA A 17 -1.25 -3.73 12.46
CA ALA A 17 -0.05 -2.93 12.44
C ALA A 17 -0.04 -1.98 13.65
N ASP A 18 1.10 -1.92 14.33
CA ASP A 18 1.34 -0.96 15.40
C ASP A 18 1.69 0.40 14.79
N VAL A 19 0.80 1.37 14.97
CA VAL A 19 0.94 2.76 14.49
C VAL A 19 1.01 3.78 15.63
N SER A 20 1.22 3.33 16.87
CA SER A 20 1.28 4.23 18.03
C SER A 20 2.41 5.26 17.95
N ASN A 21 3.47 4.98 17.20
CA ASN A 21 4.61 5.88 16.99
C ASN A 21 4.77 6.30 15.52
N GLN A 22 3.71 6.21 14.73
CA GLN A 22 3.74 6.60 13.32
C GLN A 22 3.17 8.00 13.15
N ASP A 23 3.91 8.85 12.46
CA ASP A 23 3.43 10.16 12.02
C ASP A 23 2.42 10.01 10.87
N PHE A 24 1.88 11.13 10.39
CA PHE A 24 0.98 11.11 9.24
C PHE A 24 1.65 10.46 8.02
N ILE A 25 0.96 9.47 7.46
CA ILE A 25 1.33 8.77 6.22
C ILE A 25 0.05 8.59 5.43
N ALA A 26 0.01 9.05 4.18
CA ALA A 26 -1.09 8.81 3.26
C ALA A 26 -0.51 8.31 1.93
N VAL A 27 -0.83 7.07 1.57
CA VAL A 27 -0.34 6.41 0.36
C VAL A 27 -1.53 5.99 -0.49
N GLN A 28 -1.58 6.45 -1.74
CA GLN A 28 -2.52 5.93 -2.73
C GLN A 28 -1.93 4.72 -3.44
N ILE A 29 -2.74 3.70 -3.71
CA ILE A 29 -2.37 2.52 -4.47
C ILE A 29 -3.23 2.49 -5.73
N ASN A 30 -2.58 2.65 -6.88
CA ASN A 30 -3.17 2.52 -8.20
C ASN A 30 -2.95 1.10 -8.70
N ILE A 31 -4.02 0.30 -8.69
CA ILE A 31 -4.00 -1.05 -9.20
C ILE A 31 -4.31 -1.02 -10.70
N THR A 32 -3.39 -1.62 -11.47
CA THR A 32 -3.47 -1.75 -12.93
C THR A 32 -3.80 -3.19 -13.33
N GLY A 33 -4.34 -3.36 -14.53
CA GLY A 33 -4.69 -4.66 -15.11
C GLY A 33 -6.19 -4.87 -15.27
N LYS A 34 -6.62 -6.13 -15.31
CA LYS A 34 -8.02 -6.53 -15.59
C LYS A 34 -8.99 -6.11 -14.47
N GLU A 35 -8.52 -6.11 -13.23
CA GLU A 35 -9.25 -5.64 -12.06
C GLU A 35 -8.54 -4.40 -11.52
N SER A 36 -8.61 -3.33 -12.33
CA SER A 36 -8.06 -2.02 -11.98
C SER A 36 -8.91 -1.32 -10.94
N GLY A 37 -8.28 -0.49 -10.14
CA GLY A 37 -8.95 0.33 -9.16
C GLY A 37 -7.95 1.15 -8.37
N VAL A 38 -8.47 2.04 -7.54
CA VAL A 38 -7.65 2.90 -6.69
C VAL A 38 -8.20 2.86 -5.28
N PHE A 39 -7.29 2.77 -4.34
CA PHE A 39 -7.59 2.90 -2.92
C PHE A 39 -6.43 3.65 -2.26
N TYR A 40 -6.66 4.23 -1.10
CA TYR A 40 -5.58 4.76 -0.29
C TYR A 40 -5.50 4.04 1.04
N VAL A 41 -4.33 4.19 1.67
CA VAL A 41 -4.09 3.83 3.05
C VAL A 41 -3.53 5.06 3.75
N GLU A 42 -4.19 5.51 4.81
CA GLU A 42 -3.73 6.60 5.65
C GLU A 42 -3.46 6.11 7.06
N VAL A 43 -2.42 6.66 7.68
CA VAL A 43 -2.15 6.59 9.11
C VAL A 43 -2.33 7.99 9.65
N LYS A 44 -3.35 8.17 10.48
CA LYS A 44 -3.71 9.44 11.11
C LYS A 44 -4.28 9.17 12.49
N ASP A 45 -3.91 9.99 13.47
CA ASP A 45 -4.38 9.85 14.86
C ASP A 45 -4.17 8.44 15.43
N HIS A 46 -3.03 7.82 15.10
CA HIS A 46 -2.68 6.44 15.47
C HIS A 46 -3.71 5.39 15.01
N LYS A 47 -4.40 5.65 13.90
CA LYS A 47 -5.33 4.73 13.26
C LYS A 47 -4.98 4.57 11.80
N ILE A 48 -5.24 3.38 11.26
CA ILE A 48 -5.10 3.13 9.83
C ILE A 48 -6.48 3.15 9.18
N ASN A 49 -6.66 4.04 8.22
CA ASN A 49 -7.82 4.07 7.33
C ASN A 49 -7.41 3.51 5.98
N VAL A 50 -8.28 2.69 5.37
CA VAL A 50 -8.04 2.11 4.05
C VAL A 50 -9.33 2.29 3.29
N GLU A 51 -9.41 3.09 2.23
CA GLU A 51 -10.69 3.27 1.54
C GLU A 51 -10.55 3.21 0.03
N PRO A 52 -11.55 2.64 -0.69
CA PRO A 52 -11.50 2.37 -2.13
C PRO A 52 -11.86 3.61 -2.97
N TYR A 53 -11.21 4.75 -2.73
CA TYR A 53 -11.34 5.96 -3.53
C TYR A 53 -10.01 6.72 -3.64
N GLU A 54 -9.96 7.74 -4.50
CA GLU A 54 -8.77 8.59 -4.68
C GLU A 54 -8.60 9.55 -3.50
N TYR A 55 -7.34 9.74 -3.09
CA TYR A 55 -7.00 10.69 -2.04
C TYR A 55 -5.92 11.64 -2.56
N ASN A 56 -6.24 12.93 -2.62
CA ASN A 56 -5.37 13.94 -3.20
C ASN A 56 -4.32 14.47 -2.22
N ASP A 57 -4.61 14.45 -0.91
CA ASP A 57 -3.67 14.89 0.14
C ASP A 57 -2.72 13.78 0.58
N ARG A 58 -2.13 13.09 -0.41
CA ARG A 58 -1.27 11.92 -0.21
C ARG A 58 0.20 12.30 -0.20
N ASN A 59 1.01 11.61 0.60
CA ASN A 59 2.47 11.74 0.55
C ASN A 59 3.04 11.12 -0.73
N CYS A 60 2.50 9.98 -1.14
CA CYS A 60 2.92 9.30 -2.36
C CYS A 60 1.80 8.45 -2.98
N ALA A 61 1.95 8.10 -4.25
CA ALA A 61 1.17 7.09 -4.93
C ALA A 61 2.07 5.94 -5.39
N ILE A 62 1.58 4.71 -5.25
CA ILE A 62 2.22 3.50 -5.74
C ILE A 62 1.37 2.97 -6.90
N THR A 63 1.99 2.68 -8.03
CA THR A 63 1.30 2.08 -9.18
C THR A 63 1.90 0.72 -9.50
N MET A 64 1.06 -0.33 -9.52
CA MET A 64 1.48 -1.68 -9.86
C MET A 64 0.30 -2.58 -10.25
N SER A 65 0.58 -3.81 -10.68
CA SER A 65 -0.46 -4.79 -10.99
C SER A 65 -1.08 -5.38 -9.72
N LEU A 66 -2.35 -5.82 -9.78
CA LEU A 66 -3.02 -6.49 -8.66
C LEU A 66 -2.23 -7.72 -8.17
N THR A 67 -1.66 -8.48 -9.11
CA THR A 67 -0.91 -9.70 -8.81
C THR A 67 0.40 -9.40 -8.08
N ASP A 68 1.13 -8.39 -8.54
CA ASP A 68 2.40 -8.01 -7.92
C ASP A 68 2.16 -7.36 -6.55
N PHE A 69 1.12 -6.53 -6.40
CA PHE A 69 0.78 -5.92 -5.12
C PHE A 69 0.47 -6.99 -4.07
N ASN A 70 -0.31 -8.01 -4.45
CA ASN A 70 -0.60 -9.10 -3.54
C ASN A 70 0.64 -9.91 -3.16
N LYS A 71 1.56 -10.16 -4.11
CA LYS A 71 2.83 -10.81 -3.78
C LYS A 71 3.68 -9.96 -2.83
N LEU A 72 3.63 -8.63 -2.97
CA LEU A 72 4.36 -7.69 -2.11
C LEU A 72 3.85 -7.76 -0.67
N ILE A 73 2.53 -7.67 -0.46
CA ILE A 73 1.95 -7.77 0.91
C ILE A 73 2.09 -9.17 1.51
N ASP A 74 2.16 -10.22 0.67
CA ASP A 74 2.46 -11.59 1.12
C ASP A 74 3.96 -11.82 1.41
N GLY A 75 4.82 -10.81 1.18
CA GLY A 75 6.27 -10.92 1.34
C GLY A 75 6.95 -11.80 0.28
N LYS A 76 6.24 -12.17 -0.80
CA LYS A 76 6.73 -12.97 -1.93
C LYS A 76 7.37 -12.14 -3.03
N LEU A 77 7.23 -10.82 -2.99
CA LEU A 77 7.88 -9.88 -3.88
C LEU A 77 8.58 -8.82 -3.05
N ASP A 78 9.88 -8.65 -3.27
CA ASP A 78 10.62 -7.58 -2.62
C ASP A 78 10.29 -6.23 -3.27
N PRO A 79 9.92 -5.20 -2.48
CA PRO A 79 9.52 -3.88 -3.00
C PRO A 79 10.67 -3.15 -3.72
N VAL A 80 11.92 -3.30 -3.25
CA VAL A 80 13.09 -2.65 -3.87
C VAL A 80 13.38 -3.29 -5.22
N ALA A 81 13.34 -4.63 -5.29
CA ALA A 81 13.47 -5.35 -6.54
C ALA A 81 12.34 -4.99 -7.52
N ALA A 82 11.09 -4.94 -7.06
CA ALA A 82 9.93 -4.58 -7.89
C ALA A 82 10.03 -3.17 -8.47
N PHE A 83 10.52 -2.21 -7.68
CA PHE A 83 10.78 -0.85 -8.14
C PHE A 83 11.88 -0.82 -9.21
N THR A 84 13.00 -1.49 -8.93
CA THR A 84 14.17 -1.52 -9.82
C THR A 84 13.85 -2.09 -11.20
N VAL A 85 13.00 -3.11 -11.27
CA VAL A 85 12.57 -3.74 -12.54
C VAL A 85 11.34 -3.07 -13.17
N GLY A 86 10.85 -1.96 -12.62
CA GLY A 86 9.74 -1.17 -13.16
C GLY A 86 8.33 -1.75 -12.94
N LYS A 87 8.18 -2.77 -12.09
CA LYS A 87 6.88 -3.36 -11.71
C LYS A 87 6.13 -2.54 -10.66
N LEU A 88 6.88 -1.80 -9.86
CA LEU A 88 6.36 -0.87 -8.87
C LEU A 88 6.84 0.53 -9.26
N LYS A 89 5.90 1.47 -9.39
CA LYS A 89 6.21 2.88 -9.57
C LYS A 89 5.81 3.63 -8.32
N VAL A 90 6.60 4.63 -7.95
CA VAL A 90 6.30 5.54 -6.84
C VAL A 90 6.30 6.95 -7.38
N ASP A 91 5.22 7.68 -7.14
CA ASP A 91 5.08 9.10 -7.42
C ASP A 91 4.98 9.84 -6.08
N GLY A 92 5.75 10.91 -5.86
CA GLY A 92 5.79 11.66 -4.60
C GLY A 92 6.93 11.21 -3.68
N ASP A 93 6.68 11.14 -2.37
CA ASP A 93 7.69 10.87 -1.35
C ASP A 93 8.03 9.36 -1.26
N VAL A 94 9.22 9.00 -1.76
CA VAL A 94 9.74 7.62 -1.72
C VAL A 94 10.06 7.16 -0.29
N GLY A 95 10.48 8.07 0.59
CA GLY A 95 10.72 7.77 2.00
C GLY A 95 9.46 7.30 2.71
N LYS A 96 8.34 7.99 2.44
CA LYS A 96 7.00 7.60 2.92
C LYS A 96 6.53 6.27 2.33
N ALA A 97 6.83 5.99 1.06
CA ALA A 97 6.55 4.68 0.46
C ALA A 97 7.32 3.53 1.14
N VAL A 98 8.58 3.76 1.52
CA VAL A 98 9.39 2.78 2.25
C VAL A 98 8.87 2.57 3.68
N GLU A 99 8.50 3.64 4.37
CA GLU A 99 7.87 3.59 5.70
C GLU A 99 6.58 2.77 5.65
N PHE A 100 5.70 3.07 4.69
CA PHE A 100 4.47 2.34 4.44
C PHE A 100 4.69 0.85 4.15
N SER A 101 5.70 0.50 3.34
CA SER A 101 6.02 -0.90 3.06
C SER A 101 6.40 -1.69 4.32
N LYS A 102 7.03 -1.04 5.30
CA LYS A 102 7.37 -1.68 6.59
C LYS A 102 6.12 -1.93 7.44
N LEU A 103 5.09 -1.06 7.36
CA LEU A 103 3.82 -1.24 8.07
C LEU A 103 3.01 -2.41 7.53
N LEU A 104 3.03 -2.63 6.21
CA LEU A 104 2.27 -3.71 5.58
C LEU A 104 2.94 -5.09 5.65
N LYS A 105 4.26 -5.15 5.91
CA LYS A 105 4.96 -6.44 6.06
C LYS A 105 4.47 -7.15 7.33
N GLN A 106 3.97 -8.37 7.18
CA GLN A 106 3.74 -9.24 8.34
C GLN A 106 5.06 -9.47 9.07
N LYS A 107 5.10 -9.09 10.35
CA LYS A 107 6.09 -9.68 11.27
C LYS A 107 5.71 -11.15 11.44
N LYS A 108 6.60 -12.05 11.01
CA LYS A 108 6.53 -13.48 11.33
C LYS A 108 6.56 -13.68 12.84
#